data_AF-A0A7X8BQD2-F1
#
_entry.id   AF-A0A7X8BQD2-F1
#
_cell.length_a   1.000
_cell.length_b   1.000
_cell.length_c   1.000
_cell.angle_alpha   90.00
_cell.angle_beta   90.00
_cell.angle_gamma   90.00
#
_symmetry.space_group_name_H-M   'P 1'
#
loop_
_entity.id
_entity.type
_entity.pdbx_description
1 polymer ?
#
loop_
_entity_poly.entity_id
_entity_poly.type
_entity_poly.pdbx_seq_one_letter_code
_entity_poly.pdbx_strand_id
1 'polypeptide(L)' 'DILQQCKPQTRLCIAMNISLPDAFIVTKSVKAWKGKLPDMHKKPTVFLIYKGD' A
#
# COMPACT_ATOMS: atom_id res chain seq x y z
N ASP A 1 -3.00 10.55 -2.99
CA ASP A 1 -3.26 11.23 -1.69
C ASP A 1 -2.58 10.62 -0.48
N ILE A 2 -2.72 9.31 -0.21
CA ILE A 2 -2.14 8.68 1.01
C ILE A 2 -0.66 9.02 1.22
N LEU A 3 0.17 8.90 0.17
CA LEU A 3 1.62 9.19 0.26
C LEU A 3 1.98 10.66 0.51
N GLN A 4 1.05 11.57 0.25
CA GLN A 4 1.20 13.01 0.46
C GLN A 4 0.67 13.45 1.83
N GLN A 5 -0.39 12.78 2.33
CA GLN A 5 -1.10 13.19 3.55
C GLN A 5 -0.60 12.47 4.82
N CYS A 6 -0.07 11.25 4.70
CA CYS A 6 0.36 10.48 5.85
C CYS A 6 1.81 10.79 6.27
N LYS A 7 2.12 10.62 7.57
CA LYS A 7 3.49 10.76 8.09
C LYS A 7 4.41 9.72 7.42
N PRO A 8 5.70 10.04 7.18
CA PRO A 8 6.63 9.11 6.53
C PRO A 8 6.77 7.75 7.22
N GLN A 9 6.64 7.70 8.56
CA GLN A 9 6.71 6.46 9.34
C GLN A 9 5.41 5.65 9.37
N THR A 10 4.27 6.22 8.97
CA THR A 10 2.99 5.50 8.92
C THR A 10 3.13 4.26 8.05
N ARG A 11 2.64 3.11 8.52
CA ARG A 11 2.66 1.87 7.75
C ARG A 11 1.45 1.84 6.84
N LEU A 12 1.71 1.57 5.56
CA LEU A 12 0.71 1.41 4.51
C LEU A 12 0.85 -0.01 3.95
N CYS A 13 -0.25 -0.77 4.02
CA CYS A 13 -0.41 -2.01 3.28
C CYS A 13 -1.15 -1.73 1.96
N ILE A 14 -0.59 -2.25 0.86
CA ILE A 14 -1.26 -2.30 -0.44
C ILE A 14 -1.53 -3.78 -0.72
N ALA A 15 -2.80 -4.15 -0.77
CA ALA A 15 -3.25 -5.50 -1.05
C ALA A 15 -4.04 -5.51 -2.36
N MET A 16 -3.59 -6.25 -3.38
CA MET A 16 -4.25 -6.41 -4.67
C MET A 16 -4.67 -7.85 -4.88
N ASN A 17 -5.80 -8.07 -5.56
CA ASN A 17 -6.18 -9.40 -6.06
C ASN A 17 -6.19 -10.50 -4.98
N ILE A 18 -6.63 -10.16 -3.76
CA ILE A 18 -6.46 -10.98 -2.54
C ILE A 18 -6.92 -12.43 -2.70
N SER A 19 -8.02 -12.66 -3.43
CA SER A 19 -8.60 -14.00 -3.65
C SER A 19 -8.19 -14.63 -4.99
N LEU A 20 -7.30 -14.00 -5.75
CA LEU A 20 -6.84 -14.47 -7.04
C LEU A 20 -5.39 -15.00 -6.94
N PRO A 21 -4.94 -15.87 -7.86
CA PRO A 21 -3.58 -16.44 -7.81
C PRO A 21 -2.45 -15.40 -7.88
N ASP A 22 -2.71 -14.21 -8.41
CA ASP A 22 -1.77 -13.10 -8.51
C ASP A 22 -1.88 -12.11 -7.35
N ALA A 23 -2.34 -12.59 -6.19
CA ALA A 23 -2.43 -11.82 -4.96
C ALA A 23 -1.10 -11.12 -4.64
N PHE A 24 -1.18 -9.83 -4.34
CA PHE A 24 -0.06 -9.02 -3.91
C PHE A 24 -0.41 -8.39 -2.57
N ILE A 25 0.32 -8.67 -1.51
CA ILE A 25 0.06 -8.09 -0.19
C ILE A 25 1.40 -7.67 0.42
N VAL A 26 1.62 -6.36 0.50
CA VAL A 26 2.89 -5.82 0.99
C VAL A 26 2.62 -4.64 1.92
N THR A 27 3.27 -4.65 3.08
CA THR A 27 3.29 -3.53 4.02
C THR A 27 4.64 -2.85 4.00
N LYS A 28 4.66 -1.53 3.83
CA LYS A 28 5.87 -0.70 3.98
C LYS A 28 5.52 0.63 4.64
N SER A 29 6.52 1.38 5.07
CA SER A 29 6.30 2.77 5.46
C SER A 29 5.92 3.62 4.25
N VAL A 30 5.15 4.70 4.47
CA VAL A 30 4.80 5.68 3.43
C VAL A 30 6.06 6.21 2.72
N LYS A 31 7.16 6.43 3.46
CA LYS A 31 8.45 6.82 2.88
C LYS A 31 8.96 5.81 1.85
N ALA A 32 8.87 4.52 2.17
CA ALA A 32 9.39 3.45 1.32
C ALA A 32 8.54 3.18 0.07
N TRP A 33 7.29 3.65 0.04
CA TRP A 33 6.41 3.57 -1.13
C TRP A 33 6.66 4.64 -2.19
N LYS A 34 7.25 5.79 -1.81
CA LYS A 34 7.54 6.87 -2.76
C LYS A 34 8.46 6.37 -3.88
N GLY A 35 8.00 6.50 -5.13
CA GLY A 35 8.73 6.06 -6.33
C GLY A 35 8.81 4.54 -6.53
N LYS A 36 8.13 3.74 -5.70
CA LYS A 36 8.17 2.26 -5.73
C LYS A 36 6.78 1.64 -5.60
N LEU A 37 5.78 2.29 -6.19
CA LEU A 37 4.40 1.78 -6.18
C LEU A 37 4.26 0.57 -7.12
N PRO A 38 3.48 -0.45 -6.72
CA PRO A 38 3.17 -1.57 -7.60
C PRO A 38 2.21 -1.12 -8.71
N ASP A 39 2.17 -1.87 -9.81
CA ASP A 39 1.18 -1.66 -10.86
C ASP A 39 -0.22 -2.14 -10.40
N MET A 40 -1.03 -1.16 -10.00
CA MET A 40 -2.41 -1.31 -9.53
C MET A 40 -3.45 -1.07 -10.63
N HIS A 41 -3.02 -0.78 -11.87
CA HIS A 41 -3.95 -0.33 -12.90
C HIS A 41 -5.01 -1.40 -13.21
N LYS A 42 -6.29 -1.06 -12.93
CA LYS A 42 -7.46 -1.94 -13.08
C LYS A 42 -7.44 -3.22 -12.23
N LYS A 43 -6.69 -3.25 -11.12
CA LYS A 43 -6.70 -4.37 -10.17
C LYS A 43 -7.50 -4.02 -8.91
N PRO A 44 -8.44 -4.87 -8.45
CA PRO A 44 -9.04 -4.76 -7.12
C PRO A 44 -7.97 -4.55 -6.04
N THR A 45 -7.98 -3.39 -5.38
CA THR A 45 -6.93 -2.98 -4.45
C THR A 45 -7.54 -2.44 -3.16
N VAL A 46 -7.03 -2.91 -2.01
CA VAL A 46 -7.37 -2.45 -0.66
C VAL A 46 -6.15 -1.78 -0.05
N PHE A 47 -6.36 -0.61 0.56
CA PHE A 47 -5.34 0.12 1.29
C PHE A 47 -5.61 0.05 2.80
N LEU A 48 -4.64 -0.42 3.59
CA LEU A 48 -4.71 -0.38 5.05
C LEU A 48 -3.69 0.61 5.59
N ILE A 49 -4.15 1.56 6.41
CA ILE A 49 -3.31 2.57 7.04
C ILE A 49 -3.22 2.23 8.53
N TYR A 50 -2.00 1.99 9.00
CA TYR A 50 -1.75 1.72 10.41
C TYR A 50 -0.89 2.84 10.99
N LYS A 51 -1.42 3.50 12.03
CA LYS A 51 -0.74 4.59 12.72
C LYS A 51 0.61 4.12 13.27
N GLY A 52 0.63 2.94 13.91
CA GLY A 52 1.78 2.44 14.69
C GLY A 52 2.11 3.41 15.82
N ASP A 53 2.16 2.91 17.05
CA ASP A 53 2.49 3.73 18.21
C ASP A 53 3.85 4.43 18.07
#